data_AF-A0A7C5M4Y3-F1
#
_entry.id   AF-A0A7C5M4Y3-F1
#
_cell.length_a   1.000
_cell.length_b   1.000
_cell.length_c   1.000
_cell.angle_alpha   90.00
_cell.angle_beta   90.00
_cell.angle_gamma   90.00
#
_symmetry.space_group_name_H-M   'P 1'
#
loop_
_entity.id
_entity.type
_entity.pdbx_description
1 polymer ?
#
loop_
_entity_poly.entity_id
_entity_poly.type
_entity_poly.pdbx_seq_one_letter_code
_entity_poly.pdbx_strand_id
1 'polypeptide(L)'
;MSEEILKALIRLFAVISKQDGGVTEGERNYVINFFRQQLGQENIAPYIELYDKYTATTESQGGTSIKDSLLALKVAKKINQTLTQQQKIIAVIESMGLINSDDHFSENELLVLNTIATVFNIPESTMALLRQFVANESMGAYTRENTLIAGHQIRERTDALFLELAIAGQLTFIHEKSTDLYFVKYEGEEDLTLNSIPMIPRRVYLFSVGSTIKLPRGQSIYFSDIISRFKHIRVKEKLSFIATDLEFRFPNSNNGVKPINIRETEGQLIGIMGASGSGKTTLLKLLAGIIKPTRGTIRLNGIDISEIDKYMEGAIGYVPQDDILVEELTVY
;
A
#
# COMPACT_ATOMS: atom_id res chain seq x y z
N MET A 1 5.53 14.43 -4.99
CA MET A 1 6.25 13.92 -6.18
C MET A 1 7.21 15.01 -6.66
N SER A 2 8.40 14.72 -7.19
CA SER A 2 9.30 15.78 -7.67
C SER A 2 8.83 16.37 -9.00
N GLU A 3 9.19 17.61 -9.29
CA GLU A 3 8.82 18.32 -10.52
C GLU A 3 9.28 17.58 -11.80
N GLU A 4 10.46 16.96 -11.75
CA GLU A 4 10.99 16.18 -12.87
C GLU A 4 10.13 14.97 -13.20
N ILE A 5 9.59 14.30 -12.18
CA ILE A 5 8.70 13.14 -12.34
C ILE A 5 7.37 13.58 -12.94
N LEU A 6 6.82 14.71 -12.48
CA LEU A 6 5.58 15.24 -13.03
C LEU A 6 5.75 15.60 -14.51
N LYS A 7 6.85 16.25 -14.88
CA LYS A 7 7.19 16.53 -16.29
C LYS A 7 7.40 15.26 -17.11
N ALA A 8 7.97 14.21 -16.52
CA ALA A 8 8.10 12.90 -17.16
C ALA A 8 6.72 12.27 -17.44
N LEU A 9 5.83 12.26 -16.46
CA LEU A 9 4.46 11.74 -16.61
C LEU A 9 3.66 12.51 -17.66
N ILE A 10 3.78 13.84 -17.71
CA ILE A 10 3.14 14.66 -18.75
C ILE A 10 3.55 14.22 -20.14
N ARG A 11 4.87 14.02 -20.35
CA ARG A 11 5.37 13.55 -21.65
C ARG A 11 4.82 12.19 -21.99
N LEU A 12 4.67 11.32 -21.00
CA LEU A 12 4.19 9.97 -21.19
C LEU A 12 2.69 9.96 -21.54
N PHE A 13 1.87 10.72 -20.80
CA PHE A 13 0.45 10.93 -21.11
C PHE A 13 0.26 11.53 -22.51
N ALA A 14 0.99 12.60 -22.84
CA ALA A 14 0.88 13.25 -24.14
C ALA A 14 1.27 12.34 -25.32
N VAL A 15 2.19 11.39 -25.10
CA VAL A 15 2.57 10.41 -26.12
C VAL A 15 1.50 9.35 -26.34
N ILE A 16 0.82 8.94 -25.27
CA ILE A 16 -0.26 7.95 -25.32
C ILE A 16 -1.49 8.57 -25.99
N SER A 17 -2.00 9.68 -25.47
CA SER A 17 -3.20 10.37 -25.97
C SER A 17 -3.11 10.95 -27.38
N LYS A 18 -2.00 10.74 -28.08
CA LYS A 18 -1.81 11.19 -29.45
C LYS A 18 -2.04 10.06 -30.48
N GLN A 19 -2.02 8.80 -30.05
CA GLN A 19 -1.97 7.68 -30.99
C GLN A 19 -3.18 7.61 -31.93
N ASP A 20 -4.36 8.06 -31.48
CA ASP A 20 -5.61 7.93 -32.26
C ASP A 20 -6.08 9.23 -32.93
N GLY A 21 -5.13 10.09 -33.29
CA GLY A 21 -5.42 11.28 -34.09
C GLY A 21 -5.87 12.49 -33.28
N GLY A 22 -5.76 12.44 -31.95
CA GLY A 22 -6.01 13.58 -31.06
C GLY A 22 -6.31 13.15 -29.64
N VAL A 23 -6.34 14.12 -28.73
CA VAL A 23 -6.67 13.92 -27.32
C VAL A 23 -8.18 14.02 -27.14
N THR A 24 -8.79 13.06 -26.45
CA THR A 24 -10.22 13.12 -26.14
C THR A 24 -10.52 14.06 -24.97
N GLU A 25 -11.80 14.43 -24.79
CA GLU A 25 -12.21 15.19 -23.60
C GLU A 25 -11.99 14.41 -22.30
N GLY A 26 -12.24 13.09 -22.30
CA GLY A 26 -12.05 12.23 -21.13
C GLY A 26 -10.60 12.14 -20.70
N GLU A 27 -9.68 11.96 -21.66
CA GLU A 27 -8.25 11.93 -21.41
C GLU A 27 -7.75 13.25 -20.83
N ARG A 28 -8.15 14.38 -21.45
CA ARG A 28 -7.74 15.70 -20.96
C ARG A 28 -8.27 15.95 -19.54
N ASN A 29 -9.51 15.56 -19.26
CA ASN A 29 -10.10 15.66 -17.91
C ASN A 29 -9.40 14.74 -16.90
N TYR A 30 -8.98 13.55 -17.31
CA TYR A 30 -8.19 12.64 -16.48
C TYR A 30 -6.87 13.31 -16.05
N VAL A 31 -6.12 13.88 -17.00
CA VAL A 31 -4.85 14.59 -16.75
C VAL A 31 -5.04 15.76 -15.79
N ILE A 32 -6.09 16.58 -15.99
CA ILE A 32 -6.41 17.71 -15.09
C ILE A 32 -6.64 17.20 -13.66
N ASN A 33 -7.46 16.17 -13.51
CA ASN A 33 -7.79 15.64 -12.20
C ASN A 33 -6.60 14.95 -11.54
N PHE A 34 -5.73 14.29 -12.31
CA PHE A 34 -4.45 13.76 -11.82
C PHE A 34 -3.58 14.85 -11.20
N PHE A 35 -3.34 15.96 -11.92
CA PHE A 35 -2.50 17.04 -11.37
C PHE A 35 -3.14 17.76 -10.20
N ARG A 36 -4.46 17.96 -10.21
CA ARG A 36 -5.18 18.53 -9.04
C ARG A 36 -4.97 17.71 -7.78
N GLN A 37 -4.97 16.38 -7.90
CA GLN A 37 -4.73 15.49 -6.76
C GLN A 37 -3.27 15.53 -6.28
N GLN A 38 -2.31 15.63 -7.21
CA GLN A 38 -0.88 15.60 -6.86
C GLN A 38 -0.34 16.96 -6.35
N LEU A 39 -0.88 18.08 -6.83
CA LEU A 39 -0.33 19.42 -6.61
C LEU A 39 -1.30 20.39 -5.91
N GLY A 40 -2.56 20.00 -5.68
CA GLY A 40 -3.60 20.93 -5.23
C GLY A 40 -4.13 21.82 -6.35
N GLN A 41 -4.95 22.83 -6.03
CA GLN A 41 -5.61 23.68 -7.04
C GLN A 41 -4.72 24.81 -7.59
N GLU A 42 -3.78 25.34 -6.81
CA GLU A 42 -3.16 26.64 -7.12
C GLU A 42 -2.02 26.59 -8.16
N ASN A 43 -1.49 25.42 -8.51
CA ASN A 43 -0.26 25.30 -9.32
C ASN A 43 -0.35 24.33 -10.52
N ILE A 44 -1.54 23.98 -11.00
CA ILE A 44 -1.68 23.01 -12.10
C ILE A 44 -1.52 23.62 -13.49
N ALA A 45 -1.80 24.91 -13.68
CA ALA A 45 -1.89 25.53 -15.01
C ALA A 45 -0.62 25.32 -15.88
N PRO A 46 0.61 25.49 -15.36
CA PRO A 46 1.82 25.25 -16.17
C PRO A 46 1.96 23.81 -16.66
N TYR A 47 1.43 22.84 -15.91
CA TYR A 47 1.48 21.42 -16.25
C TYR A 47 0.45 21.07 -17.33
N ILE A 48 -0.73 21.70 -17.29
CA ILE A 48 -1.75 21.53 -18.33
C ILE A 48 -1.33 22.20 -19.64
N GLU A 49 -0.77 23.41 -19.58
CA GLU A 49 -0.19 24.07 -20.77
C GLU A 49 0.94 23.25 -21.40
N LEU A 50 1.78 22.63 -20.57
CA LEU A 50 2.86 21.77 -21.05
C LEU A 50 2.30 20.50 -21.72
N TYR A 51 1.23 19.92 -21.16
CA TYR A 51 0.53 18.78 -21.75
C TYR A 51 -0.07 19.15 -23.11
N ASP A 52 -0.87 20.22 -23.16
CA ASP A 52 -1.52 20.72 -24.39
C ASP A 52 -0.48 21.07 -25.47
N LYS A 53 0.69 21.61 -25.07
CA LYS A 53 1.80 21.87 -26.00
C LYS A 53 2.34 20.59 -26.62
N TYR A 54 2.57 19.54 -25.83
CA TYR A 54 3.13 18.28 -26.34
C TYR A 54 2.17 17.56 -27.28
N THR A 55 0.87 17.66 -27.04
CA THR A 55 -0.16 17.05 -27.89
C THR A 55 -0.38 17.87 -29.17
N ALA A 56 -0.27 19.19 -29.12
CA ALA A 56 -0.42 20.07 -30.29
C ALA A 56 0.75 20.05 -31.30
N THR A 57 1.99 19.76 -30.88
CA THR A 57 3.20 19.93 -31.73
C THR A 57 3.33 19.01 -32.96
N THR A 58 2.32 18.21 -33.33
CA THR A 58 2.50 17.26 -34.45
C THR A 58 1.25 17.08 -35.30
N GLU A 59 0.73 18.17 -35.85
CA GLU A 59 -0.06 18.08 -37.07
C GLU A 59 0.87 18.01 -38.30
N SER A 60 0.47 17.19 -39.27
CA SER A 60 0.95 17.13 -40.66
C SER A 60 2.35 16.51 -40.93
N GLN A 61 2.37 15.19 -41.15
CA GLN A 61 2.69 14.59 -42.46
C GLN A 61 2.51 13.07 -42.37
N GLY A 62 1.71 12.53 -43.29
CA GLY A 62 1.30 11.12 -43.34
C GLY A 62 2.46 10.14 -43.12
N GLY A 63 2.23 9.17 -42.22
CA GLY A 63 3.20 8.15 -41.80
C GLY A 63 3.17 7.85 -40.29
N THR A 64 2.03 8.07 -39.64
CA THR A 64 1.75 8.03 -38.19
C THR A 64 1.79 6.64 -37.59
N SER A 65 2.97 6.01 -37.54
CA SER A 65 3.18 4.81 -36.71
C SER A 65 4.61 4.70 -36.22
N ILE A 66 5.60 4.83 -37.11
CA ILE A 66 7.01 4.59 -36.75
C ILE A 66 7.59 5.77 -35.97
N LYS A 67 7.33 7.01 -36.38
CA LYS A 67 7.89 8.21 -35.71
C LYS A 67 7.35 8.38 -34.29
N ASP A 68 6.06 8.14 -34.09
CA ASP A 68 5.42 8.24 -32.78
C ASP A 68 5.85 7.09 -31.85
N SER A 69 5.97 5.86 -32.36
CA SER A 69 6.57 4.74 -31.62
C SER A 69 8.03 4.99 -31.22
N LEU A 70 8.83 5.61 -32.11
CA LEU A 70 10.21 6.01 -31.81
C LEU A 70 10.29 7.12 -30.76
N LEU A 71 9.33 8.05 -30.78
CA LEU A 71 9.23 9.10 -29.79
C LEU A 71 8.85 8.52 -28.43
N ALA A 72 7.86 7.62 -28.37
CA ALA A 72 7.50 6.89 -27.16
C ALA A 72 8.67 6.13 -26.56
N LEU A 73 9.44 5.41 -27.38
CA LEU A 73 10.65 4.70 -26.94
C LEU A 73 11.71 5.65 -26.38
N LYS A 74 11.95 6.80 -27.02
CA LYS A 74 12.92 7.81 -26.53
C LYS A 74 12.48 8.41 -25.20
N VAL A 75 11.20 8.76 -25.08
CA VAL A 75 10.62 9.29 -23.83
C VAL A 75 10.73 8.23 -22.73
N ALA A 76 10.27 7.00 -22.99
CA ALA A 76 10.35 5.91 -22.04
C ALA A 76 11.79 5.65 -21.58
N LYS A 77 12.78 5.58 -22.49
CA LYS A 77 14.19 5.37 -22.10
C LYS A 77 14.73 6.48 -21.19
N LYS A 78 14.40 7.75 -21.49
CA LYS A 78 14.84 8.89 -20.68
C LYS A 78 14.20 8.84 -19.28
N ILE A 79 12.91 8.53 -19.22
CA ILE A 79 12.15 8.42 -17.95
C ILE A 79 12.65 7.21 -17.13
N ASN A 80 13.00 6.10 -17.78
CA ASN A 80 13.46 4.89 -17.12
C ASN A 80 14.74 5.09 -16.29
N GLN A 81 15.58 6.05 -16.69
CA GLN A 81 16.83 6.40 -16.00
C GLN A 81 16.60 7.30 -14.78
N THR A 82 15.48 8.03 -14.74
CA THR A 82 15.18 9.00 -13.68
C THR A 82 14.23 8.46 -12.62
N LEU A 83 13.38 7.49 -12.97
CA LEU A 83 12.36 6.96 -12.06
C LEU A 83 12.84 5.75 -11.27
N THR A 84 12.43 5.65 -10.01
CA THR A 84 12.52 4.42 -9.21
C THR A 84 11.53 3.37 -9.73
N GLN A 85 11.69 2.10 -9.33
CA GLN A 85 10.77 1.05 -9.77
C GLN A 85 9.32 1.30 -9.33
N GLN A 86 9.12 1.79 -8.10
CA GLN A 86 7.82 2.22 -7.59
C GLN A 86 7.18 3.29 -8.48
N GLN A 87 7.96 4.32 -8.85
CA GLN A 87 7.47 5.40 -9.71
C GLN A 87 7.14 4.93 -11.13
N LYS A 88 7.85 3.94 -11.66
CA LYS A 88 7.52 3.33 -12.96
C LYS A 88 6.19 2.60 -12.92
N ILE A 89 5.91 1.85 -11.85
CA ILE A 89 4.61 1.17 -11.68
C ILE A 89 3.47 2.17 -11.55
N ILE A 90 3.68 3.24 -10.76
CA ILE A 90 2.71 4.35 -10.65
C ILE A 90 2.49 5.01 -12.02
N ALA A 91 3.56 5.25 -12.80
CA ALA A 91 3.42 5.81 -14.14
C ALA A 91 2.57 4.91 -15.06
N VAL A 92 2.80 3.60 -15.02
CA VAL A 92 2.08 2.64 -15.87
C VAL A 92 0.60 2.53 -15.48
N ILE A 93 0.27 2.43 -14.20
CA ILE A 93 -1.13 2.32 -13.76
C ILE A 93 -1.93 3.60 -14.03
N GLU A 94 -1.33 4.79 -13.86
CA GLU A 94 -1.97 6.06 -14.20
C GLU A 94 -2.15 6.21 -15.72
N SER A 95 -1.19 5.70 -16.51
CA SER A 95 -1.32 5.67 -17.97
C SER A 95 -2.42 4.72 -18.44
N MET A 96 -2.58 3.57 -17.77
CA MET A 96 -3.72 2.69 -17.99
C MET A 96 -5.03 3.40 -17.64
N GLY A 97 -5.05 4.16 -16.54
CA GLY A 97 -6.23 4.93 -16.13
C GLY A 97 -6.60 6.04 -17.14
N LEU A 98 -5.60 6.68 -17.74
CA LEU A 98 -5.77 7.64 -18.83
C LEU A 98 -6.41 6.99 -20.05
N ILE A 99 -5.87 5.85 -20.51
CA ILE A 99 -6.42 5.11 -21.65
C ILE A 99 -7.85 4.65 -21.35
N ASN A 100 -8.12 4.16 -20.14
CA ASN A 100 -9.45 3.71 -19.74
C ASN A 100 -10.40 4.87 -19.40
N SER A 101 -10.01 6.13 -19.59
CA SER A 101 -10.81 7.29 -19.15
C SER A 101 -12.13 7.44 -19.91
N ASP A 102 -12.19 6.97 -21.16
CA ASP A 102 -13.39 6.94 -22.00
C ASP A 102 -14.07 5.56 -22.03
N ASP A 103 -13.74 4.65 -21.10
CA ASP A 103 -14.19 3.25 -21.08
C ASP A 103 -13.89 2.49 -22.41
N HIS A 104 -12.92 2.96 -23.19
CA HIS A 104 -12.48 2.36 -24.45
C HIS A 104 -10.97 2.20 -24.46
N PHE A 105 -10.48 1.00 -24.79
CA PHE A 105 -9.05 0.78 -24.98
C PHE A 105 -8.71 0.78 -26.46
N SER A 106 -7.97 1.80 -26.91
CA SER A 106 -7.38 1.76 -28.23
C SER A 106 -6.24 0.73 -28.32
N GLU A 107 -6.22 -0.04 -29.40
CA GLU A 107 -5.12 -0.96 -29.69
C GLU A 107 -3.78 -0.22 -29.81
N ASN A 108 -3.76 1.00 -30.35
CA ASN A 108 -2.54 1.78 -30.55
C ASN A 108 -1.98 2.30 -29.21
N GLU A 109 -2.84 2.82 -28.35
CA GLU A 109 -2.46 3.29 -27.02
C GLU A 109 -1.96 2.15 -26.14
N LEU A 110 -2.63 1.00 -26.21
CA LEU A 110 -2.21 -0.22 -25.52
C LEU A 110 -0.86 -0.72 -26.02
N LEU A 111 -0.58 -0.64 -27.33
CA LEU A 111 0.72 -1.00 -27.91
C LEU A 111 1.83 -0.10 -27.37
N VAL A 112 1.59 1.22 -27.30
CA VAL A 112 2.53 2.18 -26.73
C VAL A 112 2.76 1.94 -25.25
N LEU A 113 1.69 1.71 -24.48
CA LEU A 113 1.78 1.40 -23.06
C LEU A 113 2.58 0.12 -22.81
N ASN A 114 2.33 -0.94 -23.58
CA ASN A 114 3.08 -2.19 -23.46
C ASN A 114 4.57 -1.97 -23.77
N THR A 115 4.89 -1.16 -24.80
CA THR A 115 6.26 -0.78 -25.14
C THR A 115 6.94 -0.05 -23.98
N ILE A 116 6.24 0.91 -23.35
CA ILE A 116 6.72 1.63 -22.17
C ILE A 116 6.97 0.65 -21.01
N ALA A 117 6.03 -0.24 -20.72
CA ALA A 117 6.14 -1.23 -19.66
C ALA A 117 7.35 -2.16 -19.87
N THR A 118 7.62 -2.59 -21.11
CA THR A 118 8.82 -3.35 -21.46
C THR A 118 10.09 -2.55 -21.19
N VAL A 119 10.16 -1.27 -21.59
CA VAL A 119 11.33 -0.41 -21.31
C VAL A 119 11.54 -0.21 -19.80
N PHE A 120 10.46 -0.13 -19.04
CA PHE A 120 10.48 -0.02 -17.58
C PHE A 120 10.78 -1.34 -16.86
N ASN A 121 10.91 -2.45 -17.60
CA ASN A 121 11.06 -3.81 -17.07
C ASN A 121 9.94 -4.17 -16.08
N ILE A 122 8.70 -3.85 -16.41
CA ILE A 122 7.53 -4.26 -15.61
C ILE A 122 7.20 -5.72 -15.94
N PRO A 123 7.10 -6.62 -14.94
CA PRO A 123 6.73 -8.02 -15.17
C PRO A 123 5.35 -8.16 -15.81
N GLU A 124 5.17 -9.18 -16.66
CA GLU A 124 3.86 -9.47 -17.27
C GLU A 124 2.78 -9.77 -16.24
N SER A 125 3.12 -10.43 -15.14
CA SER A 125 2.19 -10.68 -14.03
C SER A 125 1.71 -9.39 -13.38
N THR A 126 2.60 -8.41 -13.20
CA THR A 126 2.24 -7.06 -12.72
C THR A 126 1.35 -6.37 -13.74
N MET A 127 1.69 -6.39 -15.03
CA MET A 127 0.85 -5.82 -16.09
C MET A 127 -0.56 -6.41 -16.12
N ALA A 128 -0.70 -7.74 -15.98
CA ALA A 128 -1.99 -8.42 -15.93
C ALA A 128 -2.82 -7.99 -14.71
N LEU A 129 -2.18 -7.88 -13.53
CA LEU A 129 -2.84 -7.38 -12.32
C LEU A 129 -3.33 -5.95 -12.48
N LEU A 130 -2.48 -5.06 -13.01
CA LEU A 130 -2.83 -3.65 -13.22
C LEU A 130 -3.96 -3.50 -14.24
N ARG A 131 -3.90 -4.22 -15.37
CA ARG A 131 -4.97 -4.21 -16.38
C ARG A 131 -6.31 -4.69 -15.81
N GLN A 132 -6.32 -5.84 -15.14
CA GLN A 132 -7.54 -6.33 -14.49
C GLN A 132 -8.08 -5.33 -13.46
N PHE A 133 -7.20 -4.64 -12.74
CA PHE A 133 -7.60 -3.66 -11.74
C PHE A 133 -8.14 -2.35 -12.34
N VAL A 134 -7.53 -1.83 -13.40
CA VAL A 134 -8.01 -0.60 -14.06
C VAL A 134 -9.27 -0.89 -14.89
N ALA A 135 -9.19 -1.88 -15.78
CA ALA A 135 -10.18 -2.16 -16.82
C ALA A 135 -11.36 -3.03 -16.37
N ASN A 136 -11.29 -3.64 -15.17
CA ASN A 136 -12.20 -4.71 -14.75
C ASN A 136 -12.24 -5.92 -15.71
N GLU A 137 -11.20 -6.10 -16.53
CA GLU A 137 -11.05 -7.27 -17.40
C GLU A 137 -10.85 -8.53 -16.56
N SER A 138 -11.67 -9.56 -16.78
CA SER A 138 -11.54 -10.84 -16.05
C SER A 138 -10.33 -11.64 -16.56
N MET A 139 -9.13 -11.25 -16.13
CA MET A 139 -7.85 -11.86 -16.54
C MET A 139 -7.34 -12.95 -15.58
N GLY A 140 -8.06 -13.26 -14.49
CA GLY A 140 -7.63 -14.26 -13.50
C GLY A 140 -6.33 -13.91 -12.75
N ALA A 141 -5.91 -12.64 -12.77
CA ALA A 141 -4.71 -12.14 -12.10
C ALA A 141 -4.91 -11.84 -10.60
N TYR A 142 -6.17 -11.77 -10.14
CA TYR A 142 -6.50 -11.67 -8.73
C TYR A 142 -6.24 -12.99 -8.00
N THR A 143 -5.65 -12.87 -6.83
CA THR A 143 -5.36 -13.95 -5.90
C THR A 143 -5.58 -13.43 -4.48
N ARG A 144 -5.82 -14.33 -3.52
CA ARG A 144 -5.96 -13.91 -2.12
C ARG A 144 -4.75 -13.14 -1.62
N GLU A 145 -3.56 -13.44 -2.14
CA GLU A 145 -2.31 -12.79 -1.73
C GLU A 145 -2.12 -11.37 -2.27
N ASN A 146 -2.86 -10.96 -3.30
CA ASN A 146 -2.70 -9.65 -3.94
C ASN A 146 -4.00 -8.85 -4.09
N THR A 147 -5.15 -9.39 -3.72
CA THR A 147 -6.44 -8.69 -3.83
C THR A 147 -7.26 -8.77 -2.56
N LEU A 148 -7.84 -7.64 -2.15
CA LEU A 148 -8.81 -7.54 -1.06
C LEU A 148 -10.02 -6.74 -1.55
N ILE A 149 -11.21 -7.26 -1.34
CA ILE A 149 -12.48 -6.59 -1.69
C ILE A 149 -13.20 -6.27 -0.38
N ALA A 150 -13.65 -5.02 -0.23
CA ALA A 150 -14.30 -4.53 0.96
C ALA A 150 -15.64 -3.87 0.63
N GLY A 151 -16.73 -4.28 1.28
CA GLY A 151 -18.10 -3.86 0.90
C GLY A 151 -19.16 -4.68 1.62
N HIS A 152 -20.43 -4.48 1.26
CA HIS A 152 -21.57 -5.17 1.86
C HIS A 152 -22.07 -6.32 0.97
N GLN A 153 -22.41 -7.47 1.55
CA GLN A 153 -22.99 -8.63 0.84
C GLN A 153 -22.18 -9.10 -0.39
N ILE A 154 -20.85 -8.97 -0.32
CA ILE A 154 -19.99 -9.46 -1.40
C ILE A 154 -20.07 -10.99 -1.41
N ARG A 155 -20.38 -11.58 -2.57
CA ARG A 155 -20.27 -13.04 -2.74
C ARG A 155 -18.81 -13.43 -2.47
N GLU A 156 -18.60 -14.36 -1.55
CA GLU A 156 -17.26 -14.91 -1.30
C GLU A 156 -16.66 -15.42 -2.61
N ARG A 157 -15.68 -14.69 -3.15
CA ARG A 157 -14.83 -15.16 -4.25
C ARG A 157 -13.63 -15.88 -3.67
N THR A 158 -13.24 -17.01 -4.23
CA THR A 158 -12.08 -17.76 -3.75
C THR A 158 -10.75 -17.04 -4.00
N ASP A 159 -10.73 -16.07 -4.90
CA ASP A 159 -9.55 -15.36 -5.42
C ASP A 159 -9.25 -14.01 -4.74
N ALA A 160 -9.94 -13.64 -3.67
CA ALA A 160 -9.66 -12.40 -2.93
C ALA A 160 -9.85 -12.55 -1.41
N LEU A 161 -9.24 -11.65 -0.64
CA LEU A 161 -9.60 -11.39 0.76
C LEU A 161 -10.89 -10.57 0.85
N PHE A 162 -11.61 -10.70 1.96
CA PHE A 162 -12.84 -9.94 2.22
C PHE A 162 -12.77 -9.13 3.50
N LEU A 163 -13.37 -7.94 3.44
CA LEU A 163 -13.64 -7.08 4.59
C LEU A 163 -15.08 -6.58 4.50
N GLU A 164 -15.92 -6.98 5.45
CA GLU A 164 -17.30 -6.49 5.51
C GLU A 164 -17.30 -4.99 5.85
N LEU A 165 -17.96 -4.19 5.03
CA LEU A 165 -18.15 -2.76 5.23
C LEU A 165 -19.60 -2.38 4.99
N ALA A 166 -20.13 -1.47 5.80
CA ALA A 166 -21.49 -0.96 5.68
C ALA A 166 -21.58 0.17 4.64
N ILE A 167 -21.26 -0.14 3.38
CA ILE A 167 -21.34 0.79 2.23
C ILE A 167 -22.18 0.23 1.10
N ALA A 168 -22.86 1.13 0.38
CA ALA A 168 -23.46 0.81 -0.91
C ALA A 168 -22.39 0.87 -2.01
N GLY A 169 -21.82 -0.31 -2.31
CA GLY A 169 -20.74 -0.49 -3.29
C GLY A 169 -19.60 -1.33 -2.73
N GLN A 170 -18.44 -1.23 -3.36
CA GLN A 170 -17.24 -1.93 -2.93
C GLN A 170 -15.97 -1.10 -3.15
N LEU A 171 -14.99 -1.30 -2.29
CA LEU A 171 -13.61 -0.91 -2.45
C LEU A 171 -12.80 -2.15 -2.84
N THR A 172 -12.09 -2.08 -3.97
CA THR A 172 -11.12 -3.11 -4.34
C THR A 172 -9.73 -2.58 -4.07
N PHE A 173 -8.95 -3.34 -3.30
CA PHE A 173 -7.55 -3.10 -3.03
C PHE A 173 -6.70 -4.14 -3.75
N ILE A 174 -5.61 -3.69 -4.36
CA ILE A 174 -4.58 -4.58 -4.90
C ILE A 174 -3.23 -4.32 -4.24
N HIS A 175 -2.43 -5.38 -4.11
CA HIS A 175 -1.04 -5.34 -3.63
C HIS A 175 -0.10 -5.75 -4.76
N GLU A 176 0.66 -4.80 -5.26
CA GLU A 176 1.75 -5.05 -6.20
C GLU A 176 2.99 -5.47 -5.41
N LYS A 177 3.28 -6.78 -5.45
CA LYS A 177 4.28 -7.40 -4.56
C LYS A 177 5.72 -7.01 -4.87
N SER A 178 6.06 -6.65 -6.12
CA SER A 178 7.45 -6.39 -6.50
C SER A 178 8.00 -5.10 -5.91
N THR A 179 7.11 -4.14 -5.64
CA THR A 179 7.47 -2.82 -5.09
C THR A 179 6.74 -2.45 -3.80
N ASP A 180 5.94 -3.38 -3.27
CA ASP A 180 5.13 -3.22 -2.06
C ASP A 180 4.15 -2.03 -2.14
N LEU A 181 3.63 -1.76 -3.34
CA LEU A 181 2.64 -0.72 -3.58
C LEU A 181 1.24 -1.27 -3.41
N TYR A 182 0.37 -0.44 -2.82
CA TYR A 182 -1.05 -0.75 -2.68
C TYR A 182 -1.87 0.28 -3.43
N PHE A 183 -2.89 -0.19 -4.14
CA PHE A 183 -3.83 0.66 -4.84
C PHE A 183 -5.24 0.36 -4.40
N VAL A 184 -6.11 1.36 -4.47
CA VAL A 184 -7.53 1.25 -4.15
C VAL A 184 -8.38 1.85 -5.25
N LYS A 185 -9.52 1.21 -5.52
CA LYS A 185 -10.55 1.68 -6.45
C LYS A 185 -11.91 1.55 -5.77
N TYR A 186 -12.73 2.58 -5.88
CA TYR A 186 -14.09 2.57 -5.37
C TYR A 186 -15.11 2.35 -6.50
N GLU A 187 -16.08 1.48 -6.27
CA GLU A 187 -17.20 1.23 -7.17
C GLU A 187 -18.50 1.34 -6.37
N GLY A 188 -19.19 2.46 -6.50
CA GLY A 188 -20.46 2.73 -5.85
C GLY A 188 -20.86 4.19 -6.04
N GLU A 189 -21.92 4.60 -5.34
CA GLU A 189 -22.57 5.91 -5.50
C GLU A 189 -22.47 6.77 -4.22
N GLU A 190 -21.83 6.26 -3.17
CA GLU A 190 -21.66 6.99 -1.92
C GLU A 190 -20.45 7.93 -1.95
N ASP A 191 -20.55 9.03 -1.20
CA ASP A 191 -19.46 9.99 -1.05
C ASP A 191 -18.38 9.46 -0.10
N LEU A 192 -17.32 8.89 -0.68
CA LEU A 192 -16.12 8.49 0.05
C LEU A 192 -15.02 9.54 -0.14
N THR A 193 -14.16 9.69 0.86
CA THR A 193 -12.95 10.52 0.73
C THR A 193 -11.69 9.73 1.06
N LEU A 194 -10.65 9.89 0.25
CA LEU A 194 -9.30 9.41 0.52
C LEU A 194 -8.46 10.62 0.92
N ASN A 195 -7.93 10.63 2.15
CA ASN A 195 -7.16 11.75 2.70
C ASN A 195 -7.93 13.09 2.64
N SER A 196 -9.25 13.02 2.87
CA SER A 196 -10.20 14.15 2.75
C SER A 196 -10.43 14.67 1.33
N ILE A 197 -9.90 14.01 0.30
CA ILE A 197 -10.19 14.28 -1.11
C ILE A 197 -11.30 13.33 -1.57
N PRO A 198 -12.39 13.83 -2.20
CA PRO A 198 -13.45 12.97 -2.73
C PRO A 198 -12.92 11.91 -3.70
N MET A 199 -13.36 10.66 -3.51
CA MET A 199 -13.06 9.56 -4.40
C MET A 199 -14.05 9.53 -5.56
N ILE A 200 -13.54 9.74 -6.77
CA ILE A 200 -14.24 9.49 -8.02
C ILE A 200 -14.41 7.97 -8.20
N PRO A 201 -15.62 7.44 -8.46
CA PRO A 201 -15.86 6.04 -8.76
C PRO A 201 -15.03 5.55 -9.96
N ARG A 202 -14.69 4.25 -9.97
CA ARG A 202 -13.87 3.56 -10.98
C ARG A 202 -12.45 4.10 -11.17
N ARG A 203 -12.08 5.18 -10.48
CA ARG A 203 -10.72 5.71 -10.50
C ARG A 203 -9.82 4.95 -9.52
N VAL A 204 -8.59 4.76 -9.95
CA VAL A 204 -7.52 4.16 -9.15
C VAL A 204 -6.79 5.24 -8.34
N TYR A 205 -6.47 4.89 -7.10
CA TYR A 205 -5.70 5.72 -6.19
C TYR A 205 -4.56 4.92 -5.58
N LEU A 206 -3.41 5.59 -5.40
CA LEU A 206 -2.35 5.06 -4.54
C LEU A 206 -2.82 5.07 -3.07
N PHE A 207 -2.70 3.92 -2.41
CA PHE A 207 -3.00 3.76 -0.99
C PHE A 207 -1.70 3.51 -0.25
N SER A 208 -1.14 4.53 0.40
CA SER A 208 0.19 4.48 1.00
C SER A 208 0.14 4.70 2.51
N VAL A 209 1.32 4.66 3.16
CA VAL A 209 1.46 5.01 4.58
C VAL A 209 0.77 6.35 4.87
N GLY A 210 -0.06 6.36 5.92
CA GLY A 210 -0.86 7.53 6.31
C GLY A 210 -2.20 7.67 5.57
N SER A 211 -2.45 6.89 4.51
CA SER A 211 -3.72 6.95 3.79
C SER A 211 -4.90 6.52 4.68
N THR A 212 -5.98 7.31 4.60
CA THR A 212 -7.23 7.06 5.31
C THR A 212 -8.41 7.24 4.37
N ILE A 213 -9.29 6.25 4.29
CA ILE A 213 -10.58 6.35 3.58
C ILE A 213 -11.68 6.60 4.60
N LYS A 214 -12.38 7.73 4.49
CA LYS A 214 -13.57 8.03 5.31
C LYS A 214 -14.82 7.63 4.56
N LEU A 215 -15.69 6.90 5.26
CA LEU A 215 -16.96 6.39 4.76
C LEU A 215 -18.11 7.33 5.22
N PRO A 216 -19.27 7.34 4.54
CA PRO A 216 -20.37 8.28 4.82
C PRO A 216 -20.91 8.25 6.27
N ARG A 217 -20.74 7.13 6.97
CA ARG A 217 -21.21 6.93 8.36
C ARG A 217 -20.14 7.20 9.42
N GLY A 218 -19.05 7.88 9.06
CA GLY A 218 -17.96 8.25 9.97
C GLY A 218 -16.97 7.13 10.28
N GLN A 219 -17.22 5.90 9.82
CA GLN A 219 -16.22 4.84 9.84
C GLN A 219 -15.02 5.25 8.96
N SER A 220 -13.81 4.85 9.37
CA SER A 220 -12.58 5.09 8.61
C SER A 220 -11.83 3.78 8.40
N ILE A 221 -11.18 3.65 7.25
CA ILE A 221 -10.26 2.56 6.92
C ILE A 221 -8.87 3.15 6.84
N TYR A 222 -7.96 2.61 7.64
CA TYR A 222 -6.57 3.05 7.67
C TYR A 222 -5.69 2.13 6.82
N PHE A 223 -4.57 2.69 6.36
CA PHE A 223 -3.55 1.92 5.64
C PHE A 223 -3.10 0.65 6.39
N SER A 224 -2.93 0.75 7.72
CA SER A 224 -2.57 -0.37 8.58
C SER A 224 -3.60 -1.51 8.57
N ASP A 225 -4.89 -1.18 8.50
CA ASP A 225 -5.97 -2.16 8.51
C ASP A 225 -5.88 -3.04 7.27
N ILE A 226 -5.60 -2.45 6.11
CA ILE A 226 -5.49 -3.16 4.84
C ILE A 226 -4.22 -4.01 4.78
N ILE A 227 -3.08 -3.46 5.17
CA ILE A 227 -1.82 -4.22 5.16
C ILE A 227 -1.91 -5.43 6.09
N SER A 228 -2.47 -5.26 7.28
CA SER A 228 -2.58 -6.37 8.24
C SER A 228 -3.29 -7.56 7.61
N ARG A 229 -4.35 -7.33 6.83
CA ARG A 229 -5.09 -8.38 6.10
C ARG A 229 -4.25 -9.09 5.06
N PHE A 230 -3.45 -8.37 4.27
CA PHE A 230 -2.52 -8.98 3.32
C PHE A 230 -1.39 -9.75 4.03
N LYS A 231 -0.91 -9.24 5.18
CA LYS A 231 0.13 -9.89 6.00
C LYS A 231 -0.38 -11.14 6.72
N HIS A 232 -1.64 -11.19 7.14
CA HIS A 232 -2.24 -12.37 7.77
C HIS A 232 -2.20 -13.61 6.87
N ILE A 233 -2.08 -13.47 5.53
CA ILE A 233 -1.84 -14.61 4.63
C ILE A 233 -0.39 -15.11 4.70
N ARG A 234 0.58 -14.22 4.93
CA ARG A 234 2.02 -14.56 4.97
C ARG A 234 2.44 -15.17 6.32
N VAL A 235 1.72 -14.86 7.40
CA VAL A 235 1.98 -15.44 8.72
C VAL A 235 1.35 -16.85 8.78
N LYS A 236 2.04 -17.81 8.18
CA LYS A 236 1.69 -19.23 8.26
C LYS A 236 1.90 -19.82 9.66
N GLU A 237 2.57 -19.08 10.54
CA GLU A 237 2.78 -19.43 11.94
C GLU A 237 2.13 -18.38 12.83
N LYS A 238 0.93 -18.67 13.33
CA LYS A 238 0.29 -17.85 14.37
C LYS A 238 1.31 -17.61 15.48
N LEU A 239 1.55 -16.34 15.82
CA LEU A 239 2.42 -16.03 16.94
C LEU A 239 1.86 -16.70 18.20
N SER A 240 2.69 -17.46 18.90
CA SER A 240 2.37 -18.11 20.16
C SER A 240 3.32 -17.63 21.24
N PHE A 241 2.77 -17.17 22.35
CA PHE A 241 3.52 -16.69 23.49
C PHE A 241 3.13 -17.50 24.73
N ILE A 242 4.05 -18.30 25.23
CA ILE A 242 3.79 -19.27 26.31
C ILE A 242 4.79 -19.05 27.44
N ALA A 243 4.30 -18.62 28.60
CA ALA A 243 5.03 -18.66 29.86
C ALA A 243 4.52 -19.84 30.69
N THR A 244 5.41 -20.76 31.07
CA THR A 244 5.05 -21.93 31.88
C THR A 244 5.74 -21.86 33.24
N ASP A 245 4.94 -21.95 34.31
CA ASP A 245 5.37 -21.89 35.71
C ASP A 245 6.38 -20.77 36.00
N LEU A 246 6.11 -19.59 35.42
CA LEU A 246 7.00 -18.44 35.48
C LEU A 246 7.04 -17.88 36.90
N GLU A 247 8.21 -17.93 37.54
CA GLU A 247 8.45 -17.46 38.89
C GLU A 247 9.72 -16.62 38.94
N PHE A 248 9.68 -15.53 39.71
CA PHE A 248 10.84 -14.70 39.96
C PHE A 248 10.91 -14.29 41.42
N ARG A 249 12.11 -14.40 42.01
CA ARG A 249 12.41 -13.99 43.38
C ARG A 249 13.54 -12.98 43.37
N PHE A 250 13.39 -11.92 44.15
CA PHE A 250 14.47 -10.97 44.35
C PHE A 250 15.59 -11.60 45.20
N PRO A 251 16.87 -11.24 44.96
CA PRO A 251 17.97 -11.69 45.79
C PRO A 251 17.70 -11.40 47.28
N ASN A 252 17.93 -12.40 48.14
CA ASN A 252 17.74 -12.31 49.58
C ASN A 252 16.31 -11.96 50.04
N SER A 253 15.29 -12.23 49.21
CA SER A 253 13.89 -12.00 49.56
C SER A 253 13.01 -13.18 49.15
N ASN A 254 11.94 -13.40 49.91
CA ASN A 254 10.84 -14.29 49.50
C ASN A 254 9.79 -13.57 48.64
N ASN A 255 10.00 -12.28 48.34
CA ASN A 255 9.10 -11.48 47.50
C ASN A 255 9.48 -11.59 46.03
N GLY A 256 8.47 -11.43 45.17
CA GLY A 256 8.62 -11.44 43.72
C GLY A 256 7.35 -11.87 43.00
N VAL A 257 7.51 -12.35 41.78
CA VAL A 257 6.41 -12.87 40.96
C VAL A 257 6.20 -14.34 41.32
N LYS A 258 5.01 -14.65 41.88
CA LYS A 258 4.60 -16.02 42.16
C LYS A 258 4.38 -16.80 40.85
N PRO A 259 4.43 -18.14 40.87
CA PRO A 259 4.25 -18.97 39.67
C PRO A 259 2.99 -18.57 38.88
N ILE A 260 3.19 -18.20 37.61
CA ILE A 260 2.11 -17.84 36.69
C ILE A 260 2.28 -18.57 35.36
N ASN A 261 1.14 -18.92 34.76
CA ASN A 261 1.07 -19.53 33.44
C ASN A 261 0.34 -18.55 32.50
N ILE A 262 0.91 -18.29 31.33
CA ILE A 262 0.36 -17.40 30.31
C ILE A 262 0.43 -18.14 28.98
N ARG A 263 -0.67 -18.15 28.21
CA ARG A 263 -0.73 -18.76 26.88
C ARG A 263 -1.57 -17.90 25.98
N GLU A 264 -0.91 -17.19 25.08
CA GLU A 264 -1.56 -16.18 24.26
C GLU A 264 -1.16 -16.31 22.80
N THR A 265 -1.99 -15.75 21.94
CA THR A 265 -1.81 -15.75 20.48
C THR A 265 -1.88 -14.32 19.94
N GLU A 266 -1.52 -14.13 18.67
CA GLU A 266 -1.53 -12.83 18.01
C GLU A 266 -2.89 -12.08 18.09
N GLY A 267 -2.82 -10.75 18.02
CA GLY A 267 -3.99 -9.87 17.94
C GLY A 267 -4.70 -9.61 19.28
N GLN A 268 -4.21 -10.14 20.39
CA GLN A 268 -4.78 -9.90 21.72
C GLN A 268 -4.17 -8.65 22.38
N LEU A 269 -5.03 -7.81 22.97
CA LEU A 269 -4.63 -6.73 23.86
C LEU A 269 -4.88 -7.14 25.31
N ILE A 270 -3.82 -7.26 26.11
CA ILE A 270 -3.89 -7.77 27.49
C ILE A 270 -3.56 -6.68 28.49
N GLY A 271 -4.45 -6.46 29.44
CA GLY A 271 -4.24 -5.54 30.57
C GLY A 271 -3.84 -6.29 31.85
N ILE A 272 -2.71 -5.89 32.47
CA ILE A 272 -2.27 -6.41 33.77
C ILE A 272 -2.58 -5.38 34.85
N MET A 273 -3.48 -5.71 35.78
CA MET A 273 -3.94 -4.80 36.84
C MET A 273 -3.59 -5.33 38.23
N GLY A 274 -3.41 -4.40 39.19
CA GLY A 274 -3.08 -4.73 40.58
C GLY A 274 -2.51 -3.54 41.34
N ALA A 275 -2.47 -3.63 42.67
CA ALA A 275 -1.94 -2.58 43.55
C ALA A 275 -0.47 -2.23 43.26
N SER A 276 -0.02 -1.05 43.68
CA SER A 276 1.41 -0.71 43.62
C SER A 276 2.23 -1.75 44.40
N GLY A 277 3.39 -2.14 43.85
CA GLY A 277 4.22 -3.20 44.45
C GLY A 277 3.75 -4.65 44.19
N SER A 278 2.64 -4.88 43.48
CA SER A 278 2.15 -6.25 43.20
C SER A 278 2.98 -7.05 42.19
N GLY A 279 4.07 -6.47 41.65
CA GLY A 279 4.97 -7.14 40.71
C GLY A 279 4.65 -6.95 39.23
N LYS A 280 3.74 -6.03 38.83
CA LYS A 280 3.36 -5.79 37.42
C LYS A 280 4.55 -5.47 36.53
N THR A 281 5.33 -4.45 36.91
CA THR A 281 6.51 -4.01 36.16
C THR A 281 7.55 -5.14 36.09
N THR A 282 7.72 -5.90 37.16
CA THR A 282 8.60 -7.08 37.20
C THR A 282 8.13 -8.16 36.23
N LEU A 283 6.82 -8.47 36.21
CA LEU A 283 6.23 -9.42 35.28
C LEU A 283 6.46 -8.98 33.82
N LEU A 284 6.18 -7.72 33.48
CA LEU A 284 6.43 -7.22 32.12
C LEU A 284 7.91 -7.34 31.71
N LYS A 285 8.85 -7.04 32.61
CA LYS A 285 10.29 -7.21 32.34
C LYS A 285 10.68 -8.68 32.14
N LEU A 286 10.06 -9.62 32.87
CA LEU A 286 10.26 -11.06 32.66
C LEU A 286 9.75 -11.49 31.28
N LEU A 287 8.52 -11.11 30.94
CA LEU A 287 7.90 -11.45 29.65
C LEU A 287 8.65 -10.85 28.46
N ALA A 288 9.27 -9.68 28.65
CA ALA A 288 10.11 -9.04 27.65
C ALA A 288 11.53 -9.64 27.54
N GLY A 289 11.89 -10.61 28.40
CA GLY A 289 13.23 -11.21 28.43
C GLY A 289 14.33 -10.31 29.01
N ILE A 290 13.98 -9.15 29.57
CA ILE A 290 14.94 -8.17 30.14
C ILE A 290 15.56 -8.70 31.44
N ILE A 291 14.76 -9.42 32.24
CA ILE A 291 15.23 -10.11 33.43
C ILE A 291 14.93 -11.60 33.31
N LYS A 292 15.86 -12.43 33.79
CA LYS A 292 15.71 -13.89 33.72
C LYS A 292 14.82 -14.39 34.88
N PRO A 293 13.89 -15.33 34.63
CA PRO A 293 13.11 -15.94 35.69
C PRO A 293 13.99 -16.77 36.63
N THR A 294 13.56 -16.90 37.88
CA THR A 294 14.18 -17.81 38.85
C THR A 294 13.77 -19.26 38.54
N ARG A 295 12.55 -19.47 38.05
CA ARG A 295 12.02 -20.76 37.60
C ARG A 295 10.99 -20.55 36.49
N GLY A 296 10.80 -21.57 35.67
CA GLY A 296 9.88 -21.54 34.53
C GLY A 296 10.56 -21.13 33.24
N THR A 297 9.80 -21.17 32.15
CA THR A 297 10.30 -20.89 30.79
C THR A 297 9.33 -19.99 30.06
N ILE A 298 9.85 -19.15 29.17
CA ILE A 298 9.04 -18.33 28.28
C ILE A 298 9.44 -18.69 26.84
N ARG A 299 8.45 -19.04 26.03
CA ARG A 299 8.65 -19.43 24.64
C ARG A 299 7.84 -18.54 23.71
N LEU A 300 8.47 -18.08 22.65
CA LEU A 300 7.86 -17.37 21.53
C LEU A 300 8.00 -18.26 20.30
N ASN A 301 6.87 -18.69 19.72
CA ASN A 301 6.84 -19.65 18.61
C ASN A 301 7.62 -20.95 18.90
N GLY A 302 7.55 -21.42 20.15
CA GLY A 302 8.26 -22.62 20.58
C GLY A 302 9.75 -22.42 20.89
N ILE A 303 10.33 -21.27 20.57
CA ILE A 303 11.73 -20.91 20.85
C ILE A 303 11.81 -20.28 22.24
N ASP A 304 12.75 -20.72 23.07
CA ASP A 304 12.97 -20.12 24.39
C ASP A 304 13.58 -18.71 24.26
N ILE A 305 12.96 -17.72 24.90
CA ILE A 305 13.43 -16.32 24.80
C ILE A 305 14.75 -16.08 25.54
N SER A 306 15.23 -17.03 26.35
CA SER A 306 16.56 -16.91 26.97
C SER A 306 17.71 -17.18 26.00
N GLU A 307 17.41 -17.72 24.81
CA GLU A 307 18.35 -18.05 23.73
C GLU A 307 18.36 -16.99 22.60
N ILE A 308 17.95 -15.75 22.90
CA ILE A 308 17.59 -14.68 21.94
C ILE A 308 18.69 -14.25 20.96
N ASP A 309 19.95 -14.66 21.12
CA ASP A 309 21.13 -14.05 20.51
C ASP A 309 21.30 -14.20 18.98
N LYS A 310 20.34 -14.72 18.20
CA LYS A 310 20.49 -14.77 16.73
C LYS A 310 19.23 -14.76 15.85
N TYR A 311 18.07 -15.17 16.37
CA TYR A 311 16.85 -15.34 15.54
C TYR A 311 15.70 -14.40 15.92
N MET A 312 15.82 -13.66 17.04
CA MET A 312 14.70 -12.96 17.69
C MET A 312 14.96 -11.47 17.97
N GLU A 313 16.05 -10.92 17.42
CA GLU A 313 16.35 -9.50 17.52
C GLU A 313 15.24 -8.68 16.83
N GLY A 314 14.59 -7.79 17.59
CA GLY A 314 13.44 -7.01 17.12
C GLY A 314 12.06 -7.69 17.24
N ALA A 315 11.98 -8.91 17.80
CA ALA A 315 10.69 -9.62 17.95
C ALA A 315 9.83 -9.10 19.12
N ILE A 316 10.46 -8.52 20.15
CA ILE A 316 9.78 -7.96 21.32
C ILE A 316 10.22 -6.50 21.50
N GLY A 317 9.26 -5.58 21.55
CA GLY A 317 9.47 -4.20 21.96
C GLY A 317 9.05 -3.98 23.41
N TYR A 318 9.88 -3.32 24.21
CA TYR A 318 9.56 -2.95 25.59
C TYR A 318 9.61 -1.44 25.75
N VAL A 319 8.50 -0.87 26.23
CA VAL A 319 8.43 0.54 26.61
C VAL A 319 8.42 0.61 28.14
N PRO A 320 9.45 1.18 28.77
CA PRO A 320 9.54 1.29 30.22
C PRO A 320 8.52 2.28 30.81
N GLN A 321 8.37 2.23 32.12
CA GLN A 321 7.52 3.17 32.86
C GLN A 321 8.12 4.58 32.91
N ASP A 322 9.45 4.67 32.99
CA ASP A 322 10.19 5.93 33.00
C ASP A 322 10.53 6.33 31.56
N ASP A 323 10.49 7.62 31.27
CA ASP A 323 10.83 8.15 29.94
C ASP A 323 12.33 7.95 29.67
N ILE A 324 12.65 7.09 28.70
CA ILE A 324 14.02 6.94 28.21
C ILE A 324 14.13 7.71 26.89
N LEU A 325 14.48 8.98 26.99
CA LEU A 325 14.86 9.80 25.85
C LEU A 325 16.38 9.87 25.79
N VAL A 326 16.95 9.68 24.60
CA VAL A 326 18.34 9.98 24.34
C VAL A 326 18.38 11.45 23.96
N GLU A 327 18.83 12.31 24.87
CA GLU A 327 18.76 13.78 24.72
C GLU A 327 19.55 14.28 23.49
N GLU A 328 20.55 13.53 23.06
CA GLU A 328 21.38 13.83 21.89
C GLU A 328 20.73 13.45 20.55
N LEU A 329 19.62 12.71 20.57
CA LEU A 329 18.93 12.27 19.36
C LEU A 329 17.67 13.10 19.10
N THR A 330 17.49 13.48 17.84
CA THR A 330 16.22 14.03 17.37
C THR A 330 15.20 12.90 17.21
N VAL A 331 13.91 13.25 17.11
CA VAL A 331 12.83 12.27 16.85
C VAL A 331 13.02 11.52 15.50
N TYR A 332 13.87 12.05 14.62
CA TYR A 332 14.16 11.55 13.27
C TYR A 332 15.55 10.96 13.16
#